data_AF-A0A2S3QEF2-F1
#
_entry.id   AF-A0A2S3QEF2-F1
#
_cell.length_a   1.000
_cell.length_b   1.000
_cell.length_c   1.000
_cell.angle_alpha   90.00
_cell.angle_beta   90.00
_cell.angle_gamma   90.00
#
_symmetry.space_group_name_H-M   'P 1'
#
loop_
_entity.id
_entity.type
_entity.pdbx_description
1 polymer ?
#
loop_
_entity_poly.entity_id
_entity_poly.type
_entity_poly.pdbx_seq_one_letter_code
_entity_poly.pdbx_strand_id
1 'polypeptide(L)'
;MGHTVEQTQTALGGIVESLETILPLLTTTLLAVQEQKSSLEAVAGRLAAQQQAVHATVGAFGQSTRFLADAVQQAEQNRHNAIEAAGSLAVADQLRLAITDHYLWRYRLYQAALKSGPVPDIKRAGDFHGCRVGQLLDTLRTEGEHQQIARDHEVFHHQTVSLIQALQRSGSWDRTLWHQWLERGQQLAQLLEAWAQDILQNPMAYQKS
;
A
#
# COMPACT_ATOMS: atom_id res chain seq x y z
N MET A 1 63.34 46.45 -44.28
CA MET A 1 62.59 45.37 -44.96
C MET A 1 62.89 43.98 -44.39
N GLY A 2 64.12 43.63 -43.98
CA GLY A 2 64.42 42.32 -43.38
C GLY A 2 63.68 42.02 -42.06
N HIS A 3 63.61 43.00 -41.14
CA HIS A 3 63.02 42.82 -39.81
C HIS A 3 61.51 42.49 -39.82
N THR A 4 60.78 42.95 -40.83
CA THR A 4 59.33 42.75 -41.00
C THR A 4 59.02 41.35 -41.54
N VAL A 5 59.90 40.80 -42.39
CA VAL A 5 59.78 39.45 -42.94
C VAL A 5 60.03 38.38 -41.87
N GLU A 6 61.06 38.56 -41.04
CA GLU A 6 61.37 37.67 -39.91
C GLU A 6 60.25 37.62 -38.86
N GLN A 7 59.67 38.77 -38.51
CA GLN A 7 58.53 38.84 -37.59
C GLN A 7 57.30 38.12 -38.17
N THR A 8 57.06 38.24 -39.48
CA THR A 8 55.95 37.57 -40.15
C THR A 8 56.16 36.06 -40.21
N GLN A 9 57.40 35.60 -40.46
CA GLN A 9 57.75 34.17 -40.44
C GLN A 9 57.63 33.55 -39.05
N THR A 10 58.07 34.26 -38.01
CA THR A 10 57.96 33.79 -36.61
C THR A 10 56.50 33.70 -36.18
N ALA A 11 55.67 34.68 -36.54
CA ALA A 11 54.23 34.66 -36.27
C ALA A 11 53.51 33.52 -37.00
N LEU A 12 53.86 33.26 -38.26
CA LEU A 12 53.34 32.13 -39.03
C LEU A 12 53.75 30.78 -38.42
N GLY A 13 55.00 30.63 -37.98
CA GLY A 13 55.47 29.43 -37.29
C GLY A 13 54.68 29.14 -36.01
N GLY A 14 54.45 30.16 -35.18
CA GLY A 14 53.65 30.00 -33.95
C GLY A 14 52.17 29.67 -34.20
N ILE A 15 51.59 30.15 -35.31
CA ILE A 15 50.23 29.76 -35.74
C ILE A 15 50.19 28.29 -36.15
N VAL A 16 51.20 27.81 -36.89
CA VAL A 16 51.28 26.41 -37.33
C VAL A 16 51.44 25.47 -36.13
N GLU A 17 52.36 25.75 -35.19
CA GLU A 17 52.50 24.95 -33.96
C GLU A 17 51.23 24.93 -33.10
N SER A 18 50.52 26.07 -33.03
CA SER A 18 49.25 26.15 -32.31
C SER A 18 48.18 25.28 -32.99
N LEU A 19 48.11 25.28 -34.33
CA LEU A 19 47.18 24.43 -35.08
C LEU A 19 47.53 22.95 -34.95
N GLU A 20 48.82 22.59 -34.98
CA GLU A 20 49.30 21.22 -34.75
C GLU A 20 48.94 20.71 -33.35
N THR A 21 48.86 21.61 -32.36
CA THR A 21 48.43 21.26 -31.00
C THR A 21 46.90 21.19 -30.86
N ILE A 22 46.17 22.09 -31.52
CA ILE A 22 44.70 22.20 -31.38
C ILE A 22 43.97 21.08 -32.15
N LEU A 23 44.44 20.69 -33.34
CA LEU A 23 43.77 19.69 -34.18
C LEU A 23 43.62 18.30 -33.50
N PRO A 24 44.65 17.75 -32.84
CA PRO A 24 44.52 16.51 -32.07
C PRO A 24 43.55 16.62 -30.88
N LEU A 25 43.54 17.77 -30.20
CA LEU A 25 42.62 18.03 -29.09
C LEU A 25 41.16 18.09 -29.57
N LEU A 26 40.90 18.74 -30.71
CA LEU A 26 39.58 18.76 -31.34
C LEU A 26 39.12 17.34 -31.72
N THR A 27 40.01 16.55 -32.33
CA THR A 27 39.72 15.17 -32.72
C THR A 27 39.38 14.30 -31.50
N THR A 28 40.17 14.41 -30.43
CA THR A 28 39.95 13.69 -29.18
C THR A 28 38.63 14.10 -28.52
N THR A 29 38.31 15.40 -28.53
CA THR A 29 37.06 15.93 -27.98
C THR A 29 35.85 15.42 -28.77
N LEU A 30 35.93 15.38 -30.10
CA LEU A 30 34.85 14.84 -30.94
C LEU A 30 34.61 13.35 -30.68
N LEU A 31 35.67 12.56 -30.52
CA LEU A 31 35.54 11.14 -30.15
C LEU A 31 34.89 10.97 -28.77
N ALA A 32 35.31 11.76 -27.78
CA ALA A 32 34.71 11.73 -26.44
C ALA A 32 33.22 12.12 -26.46
N VAL A 33 32.85 13.14 -27.25
CA VAL A 33 31.44 13.54 -27.44
C VAL A 33 30.63 12.44 -28.12
N GLN A 34 31.21 11.76 -29.12
CA GLN A 34 30.57 10.63 -29.80
C GLN A 34 30.30 9.47 -28.83
N GLU A 35 31.27 9.15 -27.97
CA GLU A 35 31.15 8.12 -26.94
C GLU A 35 30.12 8.49 -25.88
N GLN A 36 30.13 9.74 -25.39
CA GLN A 36 29.11 10.25 -24.48
C GLN A 36 27.71 10.19 -25.08
N LYS A 37 27.56 10.55 -26.36
CA LYS A 37 26.29 10.42 -27.09
C LYS A 37 25.81 8.97 -27.12
N SER A 38 26.67 8.02 -27.46
CA SER A 38 26.33 6.59 -27.47
C SER A 38 25.91 6.10 -26.08
N SER A 39 26.58 6.56 -25.03
CA SER A 39 26.22 6.23 -23.64
C SER A 39 24.86 6.81 -23.25
N LEU A 40 24.56 8.05 -23.63
CA LEU A 40 23.26 8.69 -23.42
C LEU A 40 22.13 7.95 -24.15
N GLU A 41 22.35 7.55 -25.40
CA GLU A 41 21.38 6.74 -26.17
C GLU A 41 21.12 5.39 -25.50
N ALA A 42 22.16 4.73 -24.97
CA ALA A 42 22.01 3.48 -24.22
C ALA A 42 21.24 3.68 -22.91
N VAL A 43 21.49 4.78 -22.17
CA VAL A 43 20.74 5.14 -20.97
C VAL A 43 19.28 5.43 -21.29
N ALA A 44 19.00 6.17 -22.36
CA ALA A 44 17.63 6.44 -22.81
C ALA A 44 16.89 5.14 -23.16
N GLY A 45 17.54 4.21 -23.86
CA GLY A 45 16.98 2.89 -24.17
C GLY A 45 16.66 2.07 -22.91
N ARG A 46 17.57 2.07 -21.91
CA ARG A 46 17.33 1.41 -20.62
C ARG A 46 16.17 2.05 -19.85
N LEU A 47 16.08 3.38 -19.86
CA LEU A 47 14.99 4.10 -19.20
C LEU A 47 13.64 3.78 -19.84
N ALA A 48 13.58 3.72 -21.17
CA ALA A 48 12.36 3.32 -21.89
C ALA A 48 11.94 1.88 -21.55
N ALA A 49 12.90 0.94 -21.50
CA ALA A 49 12.63 -0.44 -21.11
C ALA A 49 12.16 -0.55 -19.65
N GLN A 50 12.78 0.19 -18.73
CA GLN A 50 12.36 0.24 -17.33
C GLN A 50 10.96 0.84 -17.19
N GLN A 51 10.65 1.91 -17.93
CA GLN A 51 9.31 2.51 -17.96
C GLN A 51 8.26 1.49 -18.44
N GLN A 52 8.55 0.74 -19.51
CA GLN A 52 7.66 -0.30 -20.02
C GLN A 52 7.44 -1.42 -18.99
N ALA A 53 8.51 -1.87 -18.32
CA ALA A 53 8.42 -2.90 -17.28
C ALA A 53 7.58 -2.43 -16.08
N VAL A 54 7.73 -1.17 -15.65
CA VAL A 54 6.91 -0.55 -14.60
C VAL A 54 5.44 -0.52 -15.03
N HIS A 55 5.13 -0.06 -16.25
CA HIS A 55 3.75 -0.05 -16.75
C HIS A 55 3.13 -1.46 -16.81
N ALA A 56 3.89 -2.45 -17.29
CA ALA A 56 3.43 -3.85 -17.33
C ALA A 56 3.16 -4.38 -15.91
N THR A 57 4.05 -4.10 -14.96
CA THR A 57 3.89 -4.51 -13.55
C THR A 57 2.67 -3.86 -12.91
N VAL A 58 2.47 -2.56 -13.11
CA VAL A 58 1.28 -1.84 -12.64
C VAL A 58 0.00 -2.42 -13.27
N GLY A 59 0.04 -2.73 -14.56
CA GLY A 59 -1.08 -3.37 -15.27
C GLY A 59 -1.44 -4.74 -14.69
N ALA A 60 -0.44 -5.60 -14.47
CA ALA A 60 -0.63 -6.93 -13.87
C ALA A 60 -1.16 -6.84 -12.43
N PHE A 61 -0.59 -5.94 -11.61
CA PHE A 61 -1.06 -5.71 -10.24
C PHE A 61 -2.52 -5.24 -10.20
N GLY A 62 -2.89 -4.34 -11.12
CA GLY A 62 -4.27 -3.88 -11.28
C GLY A 62 -5.24 -5.00 -11.67
N GLN A 63 -4.82 -5.93 -12.55
CA GLN A 63 -5.63 -7.12 -12.88
C GLN A 63 -5.80 -8.04 -11.68
N SER A 64 -4.72 -8.35 -10.95
CA SER A 64 -4.77 -9.20 -9.75
C SER A 64 -5.65 -8.60 -8.65
N THR A 65 -5.61 -7.29 -8.47
CA THR A 65 -6.45 -6.61 -7.46
C THR A 65 -7.94 -6.68 -7.83
N ARG A 66 -8.29 -6.59 -9.12
CA ARG A 66 -9.66 -6.79 -9.59
C ARG A 66 -10.14 -8.22 -9.36
N PHE A 67 -9.33 -9.21 -9.74
CA PHE A 67 -9.66 -10.61 -9.48
C PHE A 67 -9.88 -10.89 -7.99
N LEU A 68 -9.02 -10.35 -7.12
CA LEU A 68 -9.18 -10.48 -5.67
C LEU A 68 -10.48 -9.80 -5.19
N ALA A 69 -10.84 -8.64 -5.75
CA ALA A 69 -12.10 -7.97 -5.43
C ALA A 69 -13.31 -8.84 -5.77
N ASP A 70 -13.33 -9.42 -6.98
CA ASP A 70 -14.41 -10.29 -7.44
C ASP A 70 -14.51 -11.57 -6.57
N ALA A 71 -13.36 -12.14 -6.21
CA ALA A 71 -13.30 -13.31 -5.33
C ALA A 71 -13.79 -13.00 -3.92
N VAL A 72 -13.41 -11.85 -3.35
CA VAL A 72 -13.89 -11.39 -2.05
C VAL A 72 -15.40 -11.16 -2.09
N GLN A 73 -15.92 -10.49 -3.12
CA GLN A 73 -17.36 -10.25 -3.25
C GLN A 73 -18.16 -11.57 -3.35
N GLN A 74 -17.66 -12.56 -4.10
CA GLN A 74 -18.29 -13.88 -4.16
C GLN A 74 -18.24 -14.61 -2.81
N ALA A 75 -17.11 -14.53 -2.09
CA ALA A 75 -16.99 -15.09 -0.75
C ALA A 75 -17.96 -14.41 0.24
N GLU A 76 -18.13 -13.09 0.16
CA GLU A 76 -19.11 -12.34 0.96
C GLU A 76 -20.54 -12.84 0.71
N GLN A 77 -20.92 -13.02 -0.56
CA GLN A 77 -22.25 -13.49 -0.93
C GLN A 77 -22.49 -14.92 -0.48
N ASN A 78 -21.54 -15.83 -0.73
CA ASN A 78 -21.64 -17.22 -0.30
C ASN A 78 -21.77 -17.33 1.22
N ARG A 79 -21.00 -16.51 1.94
CA ARG A 79 -21.10 -16.41 3.40
C ARG A 79 -22.47 -15.92 3.83
N HIS A 80 -23.02 -14.87 3.21
CA HIS A 80 -24.36 -14.37 3.52
C HIS A 80 -25.42 -15.48 3.37
N ASN A 81 -25.41 -16.17 2.22
CA ASN A 81 -26.32 -17.28 1.94
C ASN A 81 -26.18 -18.42 2.97
N ALA A 82 -24.95 -18.74 3.37
CA ALA A 82 -24.69 -19.80 4.35
C ALA A 82 -25.21 -19.44 5.75
N ILE A 83 -25.08 -18.18 6.18
CA ILE A 83 -25.64 -17.70 7.46
C ILE A 83 -27.16 -17.81 7.46
N GLU A 84 -27.81 -17.35 6.38
CA GLU A 84 -29.26 -17.40 6.24
C GLU A 84 -29.78 -18.85 6.29
N ALA A 85 -29.03 -19.80 5.70
CA ALA A 85 -29.39 -21.21 5.70
C ALA A 85 -29.15 -21.93 7.04
N ALA A 86 -28.17 -21.50 7.84
CA ALA A 86 -27.74 -22.22 9.05
C ALA A 86 -28.69 -22.07 10.26
N GLY A 87 -29.60 -21.08 10.25
CA GLY A 87 -30.54 -20.82 11.35
C GLY A 87 -29.88 -20.27 12.61
N SER A 88 -29.13 -21.10 13.36
CA SER A 88 -28.37 -20.69 14.55
C SER A 88 -26.95 -21.24 14.52
N LEU A 89 -25.95 -20.37 14.61
CA LEU A 89 -24.54 -20.72 14.67
C LEU A 89 -24.07 -20.91 16.11
N ALA A 90 -23.12 -21.82 16.36
CA ALA A 90 -22.42 -21.91 17.64
C ALA A 90 -21.61 -20.63 17.91
N VAL A 91 -21.38 -20.28 19.18
CA VAL A 91 -20.68 -19.02 19.58
C VAL A 91 -19.32 -18.89 18.90
N ALA A 92 -18.53 -19.96 18.82
CA ALA A 92 -17.24 -19.95 18.15
C ALA A 92 -17.35 -19.66 16.65
N ASP A 93 -18.38 -20.18 15.98
CA ASP A 93 -18.64 -19.91 14.56
C ASP A 93 -19.16 -18.48 14.36
N GLN A 94 -19.96 -17.96 15.30
CA GLN A 94 -20.35 -16.54 15.32
C GLN A 94 -19.14 -15.62 15.46
N LEU A 95 -18.17 -15.97 16.31
CA LEU A 95 -16.94 -15.19 16.48
C LEU A 95 -16.07 -15.24 15.23
N ARG A 96 -15.84 -16.42 14.63
CA ARG A 96 -15.13 -16.56 13.34
C ARG A 96 -15.79 -15.78 12.21
N LEU A 97 -17.11 -15.79 12.19
CA LEU A 97 -17.88 -15.02 11.23
C LEU A 97 -17.68 -13.51 11.44
N ALA A 98 -17.70 -13.06 12.70
CA ALA A 98 -17.50 -11.66 13.07
C ALA A 98 -16.07 -11.17 12.76
N ILE A 99 -15.06 -12.04 12.91
CA ILE A 99 -13.67 -11.80 12.48
C ILE A 99 -13.61 -11.66 10.96
N THR A 100 -14.27 -12.55 10.22
CA THR A 100 -14.37 -12.47 8.75
C THR A 100 -15.02 -11.16 8.32
N ASP A 101 -16.11 -10.75 8.97
CA ASP A 101 -16.77 -9.46 8.73
C ASP A 101 -15.80 -8.27 8.90
N HIS A 102 -14.87 -8.33 9.86
CA HIS A 102 -13.83 -7.31 10.04
C HIS A 102 -12.77 -7.33 8.94
N TYR A 103 -12.32 -8.51 8.50
CA TYR A 103 -11.39 -8.61 7.37
C TYR A 103 -11.99 -7.99 6.10
N LEU A 104 -13.27 -8.27 5.83
CA LEU A 104 -14.01 -7.70 4.71
C LEU A 104 -14.17 -6.18 4.84
N TRP A 105 -14.50 -5.70 6.03
CA TRP A 105 -14.61 -4.27 6.28
C TRP A 105 -13.27 -3.54 6.10
N ARG A 106 -12.16 -4.10 6.59
CA ARG A 106 -10.82 -3.57 6.36
C ARG A 106 -10.48 -3.55 4.88
N TYR A 107 -10.82 -4.61 4.14
CA TYR A 107 -10.65 -4.67 2.70
C TYR A 107 -11.39 -3.55 1.97
N ARG A 108 -12.62 -3.20 2.38
CA ARG A 108 -13.37 -2.07 1.79
C ARG A 108 -12.68 -0.72 2.04
N LEU A 109 -12.07 -0.53 3.22
CA LEU A 109 -11.22 0.64 3.50
C LEU A 109 -9.98 0.68 2.60
N TYR A 110 -9.32 -0.46 2.37
CA TYR A 110 -8.25 -0.56 1.38
C TYR A 110 -8.71 -0.18 -0.03
N GLN A 111 -9.87 -0.67 -0.47
CA GLN A 111 -10.44 -0.31 -1.77
C GLN A 111 -10.70 1.19 -1.88
N ALA A 112 -11.24 1.81 -0.83
CA ALA A 112 -11.42 3.26 -0.75
C ALA A 112 -10.07 4.00 -0.82
N ALA A 113 -9.02 3.47 -0.18
CA ALA A 113 -7.68 4.03 -0.25
C ALA A 113 -7.07 4.01 -1.64
N LEU A 114 -7.37 2.95 -2.40
CA LEU A 114 -6.98 2.80 -3.80
C LEU A 114 -7.92 3.52 -4.78
N LYS A 115 -8.91 4.30 -4.29
CA LYS A 115 -9.94 4.98 -5.10
C LYS A 115 -10.75 4.01 -5.98
N SER A 116 -10.86 2.76 -5.55
CA SER A 116 -11.56 1.67 -6.24
C SER A 116 -12.90 1.31 -5.59
N GLY A 117 -13.24 1.96 -4.48
CA GLY A 117 -14.51 1.79 -3.77
C GLY A 117 -14.90 3.05 -3.01
N PRO A 118 -16.14 3.11 -2.49
CA PRO A 118 -16.61 4.25 -1.72
C PRO A 118 -15.92 4.32 -0.36
N VAL A 119 -15.65 5.54 0.13
CA VAL A 119 -15.25 5.75 1.52
C VAL A 119 -16.43 5.35 2.43
N PRO A 120 -16.23 4.50 3.45
CA PRO A 120 -17.32 4.12 4.35
C PRO A 120 -17.92 5.32 5.08
N ASP A 121 -19.21 5.20 5.42
CA ASP A 121 -19.88 6.17 6.28
C ASP A 121 -19.21 6.24 7.66
N ILE A 122 -18.91 7.46 8.10
CA ILE A 122 -18.17 7.71 9.34
C ILE A 122 -18.94 7.28 10.59
N LYS A 123 -20.28 7.41 10.59
CA LYS A 123 -21.09 7.00 11.75
C LYS A 123 -21.07 5.49 11.88
N ARG A 124 -21.25 4.77 10.77
CA ARG A 124 -21.11 3.30 10.74
C ARG A 124 -19.71 2.85 11.10
N ALA A 125 -18.68 3.61 10.72
CA ALA A 125 -17.30 3.29 11.06
C ALA A 125 -16.98 3.43 12.56
N GLY A 126 -17.65 4.37 13.25
CA GLY A 126 -17.50 4.55 14.70
C GLY A 126 -18.39 3.65 15.55
N ASP A 127 -19.39 3.01 14.95
CA ASP A 127 -20.35 2.16 15.66
C ASP A 127 -19.78 0.76 15.95
N PHE A 128 -18.94 0.69 16.99
CA PHE A 128 -18.31 -0.57 17.39
C PHE A 128 -19.32 -1.56 17.97
N HIS A 129 -20.36 -1.12 18.68
CA HIS A 129 -21.44 -1.99 19.16
C HIS A 129 -22.34 -2.51 18.02
N GLY A 130 -22.54 -1.73 16.96
CA GLY A 130 -23.39 -2.12 15.83
C GLY A 130 -22.77 -3.18 14.90
N CYS A 131 -21.47 -3.44 15.00
CA CYS A 131 -20.84 -4.52 14.23
C CYS A 131 -20.99 -5.89 14.91
N ARG A 132 -20.88 -6.99 14.15
CA ARG A 132 -21.10 -8.35 14.69
C ARG A 132 -20.16 -8.71 15.84
N VAL A 133 -18.92 -8.20 15.85
CA VAL A 133 -17.98 -8.42 16.97
C VAL A 133 -18.49 -7.69 18.21
N GLY A 134 -18.87 -6.42 18.09
CA GLY A 134 -19.42 -5.65 19.20
C GLY A 134 -20.69 -6.28 19.77
N GLN A 135 -21.64 -6.65 18.90
CA GLN A 135 -22.85 -7.37 19.30
C GLN A 135 -22.53 -8.66 20.07
N LEU A 136 -21.51 -9.41 19.63
CA LEU A 136 -21.11 -10.63 20.31
C LEU A 136 -20.44 -10.30 21.66
N LEU A 137 -19.54 -9.33 21.71
CA LEU A 137 -18.89 -8.85 22.93
C LEU A 137 -19.91 -8.37 23.97
N ASP A 138 -20.98 -7.70 23.54
CA ASP A 138 -22.07 -7.24 24.41
C ASP A 138 -22.86 -8.41 25.03
N THR A 139 -22.91 -9.56 24.33
CA THR A 139 -23.61 -10.75 24.81
C THR A 139 -22.76 -11.67 25.67
N LEU A 140 -21.44 -11.68 25.46
CA LEU A 140 -20.48 -12.48 26.18
C LEU A 140 -20.07 -11.76 27.47
N ARG A 141 -19.96 -12.50 28.58
CA ARG A 141 -19.31 -11.95 29.78
C ARG A 141 -17.81 -11.80 29.49
N THR A 142 -17.38 -10.60 29.15
CA THR A 142 -15.96 -10.29 28.97
C THR A 142 -15.34 -9.96 30.33
N GLU A 143 -14.68 -10.92 30.95
CA GLU A 143 -13.88 -10.72 32.16
C GLU A 143 -12.39 -10.92 31.85
N GLY A 144 -11.51 -10.31 32.65
CA GLY A 144 -10.05 -10.44 32.51
C GLY A 144 -9.53 -10.02 31.13
N GLU A 145 -8.77 -10.90 30.48
CA GLU A 145 -8.12 -10.64 29.18
C GLU A 145 -9.13 -10.34 28.06
N HIS A 146 -10.35 -10.89 28.11
CA HIS A 146 -11.39 -10.62 27.10
C HIS A 146 -11.96 -9.20 27.20
N GLN A 147 -11.90 -8.58 28.39
CA GLN A 147 -12.28 -7.16 28.53
C GLN A 147 -11.30 -6.24 27.80
N GLN A 148 -10.02 -6.65 27.71
CA GLN A 148 -9.02 -5.90 26.95
C GLN A 148 -9.32 -5.96 25.45
N ILE A 149 -9.73 -7.13 24.93
CA ILE A 149 -10.14 -7.28 23.53
C ILE A 149 -11.29 -6.33 23.18
N ALA A 150 -12.30 -6.20 24.07
CA ALA A 150 -13.41 -5.27 23.86
C ALA A 150 -12.95 -3.80 23.78
N ARG A 151 -12.03 -3.40 24.67
CA ARG A 151 -11.43 -2.06 24.63
C ARG A 151 -10.62 -1.83 23.35
N ASP A 152 -9.82 -2.81 22.95
CA ASP A 152 -9.01 -2.70 21.72
C ASP A 152 -9.88 -2.63 20.46
N HIS A 153 -11.03 -3.30 20.47
CA HIS A 153 -12.03 -3.22 19.42
C HIS A 153 -12.66 -1.81 19.32
N GLU A 154 -13.07 -1.21 20.44
CA GLU A 154 -13.55 0.17 20.48
C GLU A 154 -12.48 1.16 19.95
N VAL A 155 -11.23 1.02 20.40
CA VAL A 155 -10.11 1.87 19.95
C VAL A 155 -9.90 1.73 18.43
N PHE A 156 -10.00 0.52 17.88
CA PHE A 156 -9.88 0.29 16.45
C PHE A 156 -10.95 1.05 15.64
N HIS A 157 -12.21 1.04 16.10
CA HIS A 157 -13.28 1.82 15.46
C HIS A 157 -13.02 3.34 15.56
N HIS A 158 -12.60 3.84 16.72
CA HIS A 158 -12.22 5.25 16.88
C HIS A 158 -11.05 5.69 15.99
N GLN A 159 -10.04 4.83 15.83
CA GLN A 159 -8.94 5.08 14.88
C GLN A 159 -9.46 5.13 13.44
N THR A 160 -10.42 4.28 13.09
CA THR A 160 -11.02 4.31 11.76
C THR A 160 -11.77 5.61 11.49
N VAL A 161 -12.52 6.10 12.47
CA VAL A 161 -13.17 7.43 12.40
C VAL A 161 -12.12 8.52 12.19
N SER A 162 -11.04 8.50 12.97
CA SER A 162 -9.95 9.49 12.88
C SER A 162 -9.31 9.49 11.49
N LEU A 163 -9.12 8.30 10.91
CA LEU A 163 -8.56 8.11 9.58
C LEU A 163 -9.47 8.67 8.48
N ILE A 164 -10.78 8.38 8.55
CA ILE A 164 -11.78 8.91 7.60
C ILE A 164 -11.88 10.44 7.73
N GLN A 165 -11.85 10.99 8.95
CA GLN A 165 -11.85 12.44 9.17
C GLN A 165 -10.59 13.11 8.62
N ALA A 166 -9.43 12.48 8.76
CA ALA A 166 -8.18 12.98 8.18
C ALA A 166 -8.29 13.06 6.65
N LEU A 167 -8.82 12.02 6.02
CA LEU A 167 -9.09 12.00 4.57
C LEU A 167 -10.05 13.12 4.14
N GLN A 168 -11.17 13.29 4.85
CA GLN A 168 -12.16 14.32 4.52
C GLN A 168 -11.60 15.74 4.64
N ARG A 169 -10.68 15.97 5.58
CA ARG A 169 -10.06 17.28 5.81
C ARG A 169 -8.94 17.60 4.81
N SER A 170 -8.09 16.63 4.49
CA SER A 170 -6.89 16.87 3.69
C SER A 170 -7.04 16.45 2.22
N GLY A 171 -8.09 15.71 1.87
CA GLY A 171 -8.25 15.08 0.56
C GLY A 171 -7.32 13.89 0.31
N SER A 172 -6.53 13.47 1.31
CA SER A 172 -5.59 12.36 1.20
C SER A 172 -5.50 11.54 2.49
N TRP A 173 -5.15 10.27 2.37
CA TRP A 173 -4.99 9.39 3.54
C TRP A 173 -3.73 9.78 4.32
N ASP A 174 -3.90 10.02 5.62
CA ASP A 174 -2.77 10.22 6.53
C ASP A 174 -1.98 8.91 6.65
N ARG A 175 -0.72 8.91 6.22
CA ARG A 175 0.12 7.71 6.14
C ARG A 175 0.42 7.12 7.52
N THR A 176 0.61 7.97 8.53
CA THR A 176 0.95 7.53 9.89
C THR A 176 -0.27 6.88 10.52
N LEU A 177 -1.43 7.53 10.46
CA LEU A 177 -2.69 6.96 10.96
C LEU A 177 -3.06 5.69 10.20
N TRP A 178 -2.82 5.66 8.89
CA TRP A 178 -3.06 4.47 8.06
C TRP A 178 -2.23 3.28 8.54
N HIS A 179 -0.92 3.47 8.74
CA HIS A 179 -0.03 2.40 9.20
C HIS A 179 -0.41 1.90 10.60
N GLN A 180 -0.67 2.80 11.54
CA GLN A 180 -1.11 2.45 12.90
C GLN A 180 -2.44 1.67 12.88
N TRP A 181 -3.37 2.08 12.02
CA TRP A 181 -4.65 1.39 11.85
C TRP A 181 -4.47 -0.03 11.29
N LEU A 182 -3.51 -0.23 10.37
CA LEU A 182 -3.18 -1.55 9.84
C LEU A 182 -2.62 -2.50 10.89
N GLU A 183 -1.63 -2.05 11.65
CA GLU A 183 -1.00 -2.84 12.70
C GLU A 183 -2.01 -3.22 13.78
N ARG A 184 -2.80 -2.25 14.26
CA ARG A 184 -3.83 -2.52 15.27
C ARG A 184 -4.89 -3.47 14.76
N GLY A 185 -5.37 -3.29 13.52
CA GLY A 185 -6.35 -4.19 12.92
C GLY A 185 -5.84 -5.62 12.78
N GLN A 186 -4.54 -5.82 12.55
CA GLN A 186 -3.92 -7.14 12.52
C GLN A 186 -3.79 -7.76 13.91
N GLN A 187 -3.32 -6.99 14.90
CA GLN A 187 -3.20 -7.44 16.29
C GLN A 187 -4.56 -7.84 16.87
N LEU A 188 -5.59 -7.00 16.67
CA LEU A 188 -6.95 -7.30 17.14
C LEU A 188 -7.50 -8.58 16.51
N ALA A 189 -7.28 -8.80 15.21
CA ALA A 189 -7.73 -10.01 14.54
C ALA A 189 -7.06 -11.27 15.12
N GLN A 190 -5.76 -11.22 15.40
CA GLN A 190 -5.04 -12.32 16.05
C GLN A 190 -5.57 -12.63 17.45
N LEU A 191 -5.86 -11.60 18.26
CA LEU A 191 -6.46 -11.77 19.58
C LEU A 191 -7.85 -12.41 19.50
N LEU A 192 -8.70 -11.96 18.57
CA LEU A 192 -10.03 -12.53 18.36
C LEU A 192 -9.94 -13.99 17.86
N GLU A 193 -8.99 -14.31 16.98
CA GLU A 193 -8.77 -15.69 16.51
C GLU A 193 -8.30 -16.62 17.63
N ALA A 194 -7.37 -16.16 18.46
CA ALA A 194 -6.91 -16.91 19.63
C ALA A 194 -8.07 -17.17 20.61
N TRP A 195 -8.88 -16.16 20.86
CA TRP A 195 -10.06 -16.31 21.71
C TRP A 195 -11.09 -17.29 21.12
N ALA A 196 -11.33 -17.24 19.80
CA ALA A 196 -12.22 -18.20 19.14
C ALA A 196 -11.72 -19.64 19.28
N GLN A 197 -10.41 -19.86 19.26
CA GLN A 197 -9.81 -21.17 19.50
C GLN A 197 -9.99 -21.61 20.96
N ASP A 198 -9.81 -20.70 21.93
CA ASP A 198 -10.02 -21.00 23.34
C ASP A 198 -11.47 -21.40 23.64
N ILE A 199 -12.46 -20.70 23.07
CA ILE A 199 -13.88 -21.06 23.22
C ILE A 199 -14.16 -22.48 22.68
N LEU A 200 -13.52 -22.86 21.57
CA LEU A 200 -13.67 -24.22 21.00
C LEU A 200 -13.04 -25.30 21.88
N GLN A 201 -11.94 -24.97 22.55
CA GLN A 201 -11.24 -25.91 23.44
C GLN A 201 -11.93 -26.00 24.82
N ASN A 202 -12.57 -24.92 25.27
CA ASN A 202 -13.15 -24.78 26.62
C ASN A 202 -14.64 -24.35 26.60
N PRO A 203 -15.55 -25.06 25.91
CA PRO A 203 -16.92 -24.58 25.66
C PRO A 203 -17.76 -24.37 26.93
N MET A 204 -17.49 -25.12 28.00
CA MET A 204 -18.22 -25.01 29.29
C MET A 204 -17.93 -23.71 30.03
N ALA A 205 -16.77 -23.07 29.79
CA ALA A 205 -16.40 -21.81 30.44
C ALA A 205 -17.19 -20.60 29.89
N TYR A 206 -17.86 -20.76 28.75
CA TYR A 206 -18.52 -19.68 28.00
C TYR A 206 -20.04 -19.85 27.85
N GLN A 207 -20.64 -20.86 28.50
CA GLN A 207 -22.10 -20.98 28.57
C GLN A 207 -22.64 -20.06 29.68
N LYS A 208 -23.63 -19.22 29.36
CA LYS A 208 -24.33 -18.39 30.36
C LYS A 208 -24.96 -19.29 31.43
N SER A 209 -24.60 -19.07 32.69
CA SER A 209 -25.34 -19.56 33.87
C SER A 209 -26.73 -18.95 33.93
#